data_AF-A0A9X1UJS8-F1
#
_entry.id   AF-A0A9X1UJS8-F1
#
_cell.length_a   1.000
_cell.length_b   1.000
_cell.length_c   1.000
_cell.angle_alpha   90.00
_cell.angle_beta   90.00
_cell.angle_gamma   90.00
#
_symmetry.space_group_name_H-M   'P 1'
#
loop_
_entity.id
_entity.type
_entity.pdbx_description
1 polymer ?
#
loop_
_entity_poly.entity_id
_entity_poly.type
_entity_poly.pdbx_seq_one_letter_code
_entity_poly.pdbx_strand_id
1 'polypeptide(L)'
;MAATYLFRAFADLFPGRSTVTQASHVASAPVAPSEPQPSVQAREIGQGAPNETFVTIGGVLHLFVDEGDCVAQFRPAFEETPCDTRFGTKILPELAPHWSLFREHCAPLKEAIATAIRGYGGPATSLPVQHDEVIPAAQEFQNQDETQHVPVRRRAAREHVQRGDDSRAATTGKVLGWGEEKFPSRKPTGKPFYTSFAMHIETAMGERTLQGEGLKDAIAQSGCRVGDSVSVRRLEKIKVPAFTDGGRPIMKNGQQVLWDKWLWSITRK
;
A
#
# COMPACT_ATOMS: atom_id res chain seq x y z
N MET A 1 19.19 6.28 -47.43
CA MET A 1 20.24 5.64 -46.63
C MET A 1 20.17 4.15 -46.90
N ALA A 2 21.29 3.50 -47.20
CA ALA A 2 21.36 2.04 -47.37
C ALA A 2 22.47 1.52 -46.45
N ALA A 3 22.11 0.68 -45.49
CA ALA A 3 23.04 0.07 -44.53
C ALA A 3 22.98 -1.45 -44.72
N THR A 4 24.04 -1.98 -45.33
CA THR A 4 24.21 -3.41 -45.61
C THR A 4 24.65 -4.13 -44.34
N TYR A 5 23.93 -5.18 -43.93
CA TYR A 5 24.42 -6.12 -42.93
C TYR A 5 24.83 -7.43 -43.61
N LEU A 6 26.11 -7.77 -43.47
CA LEU A 6 26.76 -9.00 -43.91
C LEU A 6 27.10 -9.86 -42.69
N PHE A 7 27.55 -11.10 -42.98
CA PHE A 7 28.09 -12.12 -42.07
C PHE A 7 27.06 -13.03 -41.37
N ARG A 8 27.28 -14.35 -41.27
CA ARG A 8 28.18 -15.25 -42.05
C ARG A 8 27.70 -16.68 -41.81
N ALA A 9 27.64 -17.51 -42.85
CA ALA A 9 27.45 -18.96 -42.69
C ALA A 9 28.81 -19.69 -42.68
N PHE A 10 28.95 -20.65 -41.78
CA PHE A 10 29.79 -21.86 -41.89
C PHE A 10 29.10 -22.91 -40.98
N ALA A 11 28.54 -24.01 -41.48
CA ALA A 11 29.11 -25.12 -42.27
C ALA A 11 29.87 -26.14 -41.42
N ASP A 12 29.37 -27.38 -41.41
CA ASP A 12 30.14 -28.58 -41.15
C ASP A 12 29.80 -29.66 -42.19
N LEU A 13 30.78 -30.48 -42.55
CA LEU A 13 30.82 -31.25 -43.80
C LEU A 13 30.88 -32.77 -43.57
N PHE A 14 29.99 -33.53 -44.25
CA PHE A 14 30.20 -34.81 -44.99
C PHE A 14 31.03 -35.98 -44.36
N PRO A 15 31.13 -37.20 -44.95
CA PRO A 15 30.44 -37.80 -46.12
C PRO A 15 29.75 -39.17 -45.84
N GLY A 16 28.95 -39.66 -46.79
CA GLY A 16 28.43 -41.05 -46.83
C GLY A 16 27.78 -41.37 -48.18
N ARG A 17 27.99 -42.57 -48.75
CA ARG A 17 27.78 -42.85 -50.19
C ARG A 17 26.94 -44.12 -50.45
N SER A 18 26.10 -44.07 -51.49
CA SER A 18 25.48 -45.20 -52.23
C SER A 18 24.44 -46.08 -51.52
N THR A 19 23.18 -46.08 -52.00
CA THR A 19 22.55 -47.16 -52.83
C THR A 19 21.02 -46.93 -52.93
N VAL A 20 20.48 -46.83 -54.15
CA VAL A 20 19.68 -47.84 -54.89
C VAL A 20 18.25 -48.07 -54.37
N THR A 21 17.31 -47.87 -55.30
CA THR A 21 15.86 -48.03 -55.24
C THR A 21 15.41 -49.48 -55.00
N GLN A 22 14.43 -49.73 -54.11
CA GLN A 22 13.07 -50.20 -54.48
C GLN A 22 12.17 -50.64 -53.29
N ALA A 23 10.89 -50.28 -53.42
CA ALA A 23 9.67 -50.99 -53.01
C ALA A 23 9.47 -51.47 -51.55
N SER A 24 8.46 -50.91 -50.86
CA SER A 24 7.19 -51.60 -50.52
C SER A 24 6.46 -51.03 -49.29
N HIS A 25 5.19 -50.67 -49.49
CA HIS A 25 4.06 -50.74 -48.55
C HIS A 25 3.95 -49.87 -47.26
N VAL A 26 2.86 -49.08 -47.27
CA VAL A 26 1.90 -48.80 -46.16
C VAL A 26 2.09 -47.57 -45.24
N ALA A 27 0.99 -46.80 -45.19
CA ALA A 27 0.47 -45.93 -44.13
C ALA A 27 0.88 -44.44 -43.98
N SER A 28 -0.18 -43.65 -43.73
CA SER A 28 -0.27 -42.42 -42.93
C SER A 28 0.07 -41.05 -43.53
N ALA A 29 -1.04 -40.31 -43.78
CA ALA A 29 -1.29 -38.89 -43.51
C ALA A 29 -0.39 -37.79 -44.12
N PRO A 30 -0.96 -36.84 -44.89
CA PRO A 30 -0.34 -35.54 -45.10
C PRO A 30 -0.51 -34.68 -43.84
N VAL A 31 0.58 -34.45 -43.10
CA VAL A 31 0.60 -33.43 -42.05
C VAL A 31 0.60 -32.07 -42.72
N ALA A 32 -0.55 -31.38 -42.69
CA ALA A 32 -0.62 -29.97 -43.04
C ALA A 32 0.23 -29.14 -42.05
N PRO A 33 0.79 -27.99 -42.46
CA PRO A 33 1.48 -27.10 -41.52
C PRO A 33 0.48 -26.63 -40.46
N SER A 34 0.74 -26.97 -39.19
CA SER A 34 -0.08 -26.51 -38.08
C SER A 34 -0.11 -24.99 -38.05
N GLU A 35 -1.31 -24.41 -38.05
CA GLU A 35 -1.49 -22.96 -37.86
C GLU A 35 -0.87 -22.52 -36.53
N PRO A 36 -0.27 -21.31 -36.46
CA PRO A 36 0.19 -20.77 -35.19
C PRO A 36 -1.00 -20.63 -34.23
N GLN A 37 -0.82 -21.12 -33.00
CA GLN A 37 -1.83 -21.05 -31.94
C GLN A 37 -2.33 -19.62 -31.74
N PRO A 38 -3.62 -19.42 -31.39
CA PRO A 38 -4.18 -18.09 -31.23
C PRO A 38 -3.39 -17.30 -30.18
N SER A 39 -3.08 -16.05 -30.52
CA SER A 39 -2.62 -15.06 -29.56
C SER A 39 -3.61 -14.99 -28.40
N VAL A 40 -3.11 -14.76 -27.18
CA VAL A 40 -3.95 -14.49 -26.01
C VAL A 40 -4.77 -13.24 -26.32
N GLN A 41 -6.02 -13.42 -26.72
CA GLN A 41 -6.94 -12.33 -27.00
C GLN A 41 -7.21 -11.62 -25.68
N ALA A 42 -7.03 -10.30 -25.65
CA ALA A 42 -7.35 -9.50 -24.48
C ALA A 42 -8.84 -9.68 -24.17
N ARG A 43 -9.14 -10.41 -23.10
CA ARG A 43 -10.52 -10.72 -22.68
C ARG A 43 -11.15 -9.46 -22.12
N GLU A 44 -12.22 -9.00 -22.76
CA GLU A 44 -13.05 -7.94 -22.23
C GLU A 44 -13.85 -8.46 -21.02
N ILE A 45 -13.82 -7.71 -19.91
CA ILE A 45 -14.47 -8.08 -18.65
C ILE A 45 -15.32 -6.93 -18.12
N GLY A 46 -16.36 -7.28 -17.36
CA GLY A 46 -17.33 -6.34 -16.78
C GLY A 46 -18.52 -6.03 -17.69
N GLN A 47 -18.80 -6.91 -18.65
CA GLN A 47 -19.97 -6.82 -19.55
C GLN A 47 -21.22 -7.52 -19.00
N GLY A 48 -21.14 -8.16 -17.82
CA GLY A 48 -22.21 -8.94 -17.22
C GLY A 48 -22.30 -10.36 -17.77
N ALA A 49 -21.16 -10.96 -18.11
CA ALA A 49 -21.11 -12.35 -18.58
C ALA A 49 -21.57 -13.34 -17.48
N PRO A 50 -22.02 -14.56 -17.82
CA PRO A 50 -22.55 -15.51 -16.83
C PRO A 50 -21.55 -15.96 -15.74
N ASN A 51 -20.25 -15.81 -16.00
CA ASN A 51 -19.18 -16.09 -15.04
C ASN A 51 -18.69 -14.83 -14.30
N GLU A 52 -19.34 -13.68 -14.50
CA GLU A 52 -19.05 -12.41 -13.83
C GLU A 52 -20.05 -12.15 -12.69
N THR A 53 -19.57 -11.61 -11.58
CA THR A 53 -20.41 -11.22 -10.45
C THR A 53 -19.94 -9.91 -9.86
N PHE A 54 -20.83 -8.92 -9.86
CA PHE A 54 -20.58 -7.60 -9.27
C PHE A 54 -20.98 -7.58 -7.80
N VAL A 55 -20.09 -7.10 -6.94
CA VAL A 55 -20.35 -6.95 -5.49
C VAL A 55 -19.79 -5.62 -5.02
N THR A 56 -20.63 -4.78 -4.41
CA THR A 56 -20.16 -3.57 -3.74
C THR A 56 -19.62 -3.92 -2.34
N ILE A 57 -18.32 -3.74 -2.12
CA ILE A 57 -17.67 -3.96 -0.83
C ILE A 57 -17.11 -2.62 -0.36
N GLY A 58 -17.64 -2.12 0.76
CA GLY A 58 -17.13 -0.88 1.35
C GLY A 58 -17.27 0.37 0.48
N GLY A 59 -18.35 0.43 -0.32
CA GLY A 59 -18.60 1.53 -1.27
C GLY A 59 -17.83 1.43 -2.58
N VAL A 60 -16.92 0.46 -2.75
CA VAL A 60 -16.21 0.20 -4.00
C VAL A 60 -16.86 -0.97 -4.73
N LEU A 61 -17.07 -0.83 -6.04
CA LEU A 61 -17.56 -1.92 -6.89
C LEU A 61 -16.42 -2.91 -7.15
N HIS A 62 -16.62 -4.18 -6.83
CA HIS A 62 -15.73 -5.27 -7.22
C HIS A 62 -16.40 -6.14 -8.27
N LEU A 63 -15.60 -6.60 -9.22
CA LEU A 63 -15.98 -7.60 -10.21
C LEU A 63 -15.25 -8.90 -9.87
N PHE A 64 -15.99 -9.99 -9.70
CA PHE A 64 -15.45 -11.33 -9.53
C PHE A 64 -15.70 -12.09 -10.83
N VAL A 65 -14.64 -12.65 -11.41
CA VAL A 65 -14.69 -13.47 -12.63
C VAL A 65 -14.33 -14.89 -12.21
N ASP A 66 -15.27 -15.82 -12.41
CA ASP A 66 -15.05 -17.25 -12.18
C ASP A 66 -14.36 -17.84 -13.42
N GLU A 67 -13.13 -18.34 -13.25
CA GLU A 67 -12.34 -19.01 -14.30
C GLU A 67 -12.35 -20.54 -14.14
N GLY A 68 -13.11 -21.07 -13.17
CA GLY A 68 -13.35 -22.49 -12.94
C GLY A 68 -12.44 -23.13 -11.89
N ASP A 69 -11.12 -22.89 -11.95
CA ASP A 69 -10.16 -23.33 -10.93
C ASP A 69 -9.84 -22.24 -9.89
N CYS A 70 -10.02 -20.97 -10.29
CA CYS A 70 -9.81 -19.80 -9.46
C CYS A 70 -10.84 -18.70 -9.78
N VAL A 71 -10.94 -17.72 -8.87
CA VAL A 71 -11.81 -16.55 -9.03
C VAL A 71 -10.95 -15.29 -8.99
N ALA A 72 -10.89 -14.59 -10.11
CA ALA A 72 -10.18 -13.33 -10.24
C ALA A 72 -11.06 -12.17 -9.76
N GLN A 73 -10.60 -11.44 -8.74
CA GLN A 73 -11.26 -10.25 -8.21
C GLN A 73 -10.59 -9.00 -8.78
N PHE A 74 -11.39 -8.13 -9.40
CA PHE A 74 -11.00 -6.85 -9.95
C PHE A 74 -11.62 -5.69 -9.17
N ARG A 75 -11.09 -4.48 -9.39
CA ARG A 75 -11.65 -3.20 -8.93
C ARG A 75 -11.45 -2.13 -10.01
N PRO A 76 -12.31 -1.08 -10.06
CA PRO A 76 -12.05 0.07 -10.90
C PRO A 76 -10.74 0.75 -10.47
N ALA A 77 -9.89 1.06 -11.44
CA ALA A 77 -8.73 1.91 -11.29
C ALA A 77 -8.73 2.98 -12.39
N PHE A 78 -7.97 4.04 -12.15
CA PHE A 78 -7.75 5.12 -13.12
C PHE A 78 -6.24 5.21 -13.33
N GLU A 79 -5.80 5.19 -14.59
CA GLU A 79 -4.39 5.42 -14.91
C GLU A 79 -4.09 6.92 -14.92
N GLU A 80 -2.96 7.30 -14.31
CA GLU A 80 -2.46 8.67 -14.35
C GLU A 80 -1.53 8.85 -15.54
N THR A 81 -1.96 9.61 -16.55
CA THR A 81 -1.21 9.82 -17.79
C THR A 81 -0.83 11.29 -18.00
N PRO A 82 0.38 11.60 -18.54
CA PRO A 82 0.74 12.94 -18.95
C PRO A 82 -0.12 13.39 -20.14
N CYS A 83 -0.94 14.42 -19.93
CA CYS A 83 -1.78 15.03 -20.95
C CYS A 83 -1.39 16.51 -21.13
N ASP A 84 -1.31 16.96 -22.39
CA ASP A 84 -1.10 18.38 -22.68
C ASP A 84 -2.38 19.18 -22.44
N THR A 85 -2.26 20.21 -21.59
CA THR A 85 -3.36 21.13 -21.28
C THR A 85 -2.97 22.55 -21.69
N ARG A 86 -3.96 23.46 -21.71
CA ARG A 86 -3.71 24.91 -21.89
C ARG A 86 -2.79 25.54 -20.82
N PHE A 87 -2.45 24.80 -19.76
CA PHE A 87 -1.53 25.18 -18.68
C PHE A 87 -0.20 24.38 -18.73
N GLY A 88 0.15 23.86 -19.90
CA GLY A 88 1.24 22.91 -20.13
C GLY A 88 0.85 21.47 -19.83
N THR A 89 1.80 20.55 -19.99
CA THR A 89 1.63 19.12 -19.66
C THR A 89 1.29 18.94 -18.17
N LYS A 90 0.26 18.15 -17.89
CA LYS A 90 -0.19 17.77 -16.54
C LYS A 90 -0.40 16.26 -16.50
N ILE A 91 -0.06 15.64 -15.39
CA ILE A 91 -0.51 14.28 -15.10
C ILE A 91 -2.00 14.39 -14.73
N LEU A 92 -2.86 13.71 -15.48
CA LEU A 92 -4.30 13.66 -15.25
C LEU A 92 -4.74 12.20 -15.12
N PRO A 93 -5.71 11.89 -14.23
CA PRO A 93 -6.33 10.57 -14.23
C PRO A 93 -7.18 10.38 -15.50
N GLU A 94 -7.25 9.12 -15.94
CA GLU A 94 -8.17 8.67 -16.99
C GLU A 94 -9.63 9.07 -16.67
N LEU A 95 -10.41 9.40 -17.70
CA LEU A 95 -11.81 9.84 -17.53
C LEU A 95 -12.79 8.69 -17.26
N ALA A 96 -12.44 7.48 -17.68
CA ALA A 96 -13.17 6.26 -17.43
C ALA A 96 -12.30 5.33 -16.57
N PRO A 97 -12.85 4.58 -15.61
CA PRO A 97 -12.10 3.56 -14.91
C PRO A 97 -11.96 2.30 -15.78
N HIS A 98 -10.83 1.63 -15.69
CA HIS A 98 -10.63 0.28 -16.22
C HIS A 98 -10.62 -0.75 -15.08
N TRP A 99 -10.77 -2.03 -15.40
CA TRP A 99 -10.70 -3.11 -14.42
C TRP A 99 -9.24 -3.49 -14.12
N SER A 100 -8.79 -3.17 -12.91
CA SER A 100 -7.49 -3.61 -12.39
C SER A 100 -7.64 -4.91 -11.59
N LEU A 101 -6.77 -5.89 -11.84
CA LEU A 101 -6.72 -7.11 -11.02
C LEU A 101 -6.31 -6.74 -9.59
N PHE A 102 -7.11 -7.17 -8.62
CA PHE A 102 -6.90 -6.87 -7.21
C PHE A 102 -6.45 -8.08 -6.40
N ARG A 103 -6.99 -9.27 -6.69
CA ARG A 103 -6.67 -10.52 -6.00
C ARG A 103 -7.17 -11.74 -6.78
N GLU A 104 -6.42 -12.82 -6.77
CA GLU A 104 -6.90 -14.14 -7.18
C GLU A 104 -7.28 -14.96 -5.94
N HIS A 105 -8.37 -15.74 -6.04
CA HIS A 105 -8.84 -16.62 -4.97
C HIS A 105 -8.88 -18.06 -5.47
N CYS A 106 -8.10 -18.95 -4.88
CA CYS A 106 -8.12 -20.40 -5.16
C CYS A 106 -9.29 -21.09 -4.42
N ALA A 107 -10.47 -20.49 -4.46
CA ALA A 107 -11.66 -20.87 -3.72
C ALA A 107 -12.92 -20.53 -4.54
N PRO A 108 -14.02 -21.30 -4.41
CA PRO A 108 -15.23 -21.08 -5.20
C PRO A 108 -15.83 -19.69 -4.97
N LEU A 109 -16.51 -19.14 -5.98
CA LEU A 109 -17.02 -17.76 -6.04
C LEU A 109 -17.66 -17.24 -4.74
N LYS A 110 -18.53 -18.03 -4.12
CA LYS A 110 -19.21 -17.66 -2.86
C LYS A 110 -18.22 -17.44 -1.70
N GLU A 111 -17.16 -18.24 -1.62
CA GLU A 111 -16.12 -18.11 -0.62
C GLU A 111 -15.14 -16.98 -0.94
N ALA A 112 -14.78 -16.79 -2.21
CA ALA A 112 -13.98 -15.66 -2.68
C ALA A 112 -14.63 -14.31 -2.29
N ILE A 113 -15.94 -14.15 -2.58
CA ILE A 113 -16.73 -12.98 -2.18
C ILE A 113 -16.76 -12.81 -0.65
N ALA A 114 -17.04 -13.88 0.10
CA ALA A 114 -17.07 -13.82 1.56
C ALA A 114 -15.70 -13.44 2.17
N THR A 115 -14.61 -13.93 1.58
CA THR A 115 -13.22 -13.61 1.96
C THR A 115 -12.88 -12.16 1.63
N ALA A 116 -13.32 -11.63 0.49
CA ALA A 116 -13.16 -10.22 0.16
C ALA A 116 -13.93 -9.30 1.13
N ILE A 117 -15.18 -9.65 1.46
CA ILE A 117 -16.00 -8.88 2.43
C ILE A 117 -15.34 -8.88 3.82
N ARG A 118 -14.87 -10.03 4.31
CA ARG A 118 -14.12 -10.11 5.58
C ARG A 118 -12.80 -9.34 5.52
N GLY A 119 -12.09 -9.44 4.39
CA GLY A 119 -10.81 -8.78 4.16
C GLY A 119 -10.90 -7.26 4.18
N TYR A 120 -12.02 -6.67 3.77
CA TYR A 120 -12.25 -5.22 3.83
C TYR A 120 -12.22 -4.65 5.27
N GLY A 121 -12.51 -5.48 6.29
CA GLY A 121 -12.39 -5.11 7.71
C GLY A 121 -11.06 -5.48 8.37
N GLY A 122 -10.14 -6.14 7.65
CA GLY A 122 -8.85 -6.59 8.17
C GLY A 122 -7.68 -5.67 7.79
N PRO A 123 -6.53 -5.73 8.48
CA PRO A 123 -5.31 -5.10 7.99
C PRO A 123 -4.92 -5.74 6.65
N ALA A 124 -4.82 -4.92 5.60
CA ALA A 124 -4.54 -5.41 4.26
C ALA A 124 -3.14 -6.05 4.19
N THR A 125 -3.10 -7.38 4.08
CA THR A 125 -1.89 -8.10 3.69
C THR A 125 -1.62 -7.83 2.21
N SER A 126 -0.81 -6.81 1.93
CA SER A 126 -0.14 -6.65 0.64
C SER A 126 0.87 -7.79 0.46
N LEU A 127 0.75 -8.56 -0.62
CA LEU A 127 1.80 -9.48 -1.03
C LEU A 127 3.06 -8.68 -1.43
N PRO A 128 4.27 -9.21 -1.20
CA PRO A 128 5.50 -8.47 -1.46
C PRO A 128 5.81 -8.43 -2.95
N VAL A 129 6.04 -7.23 -3.48
CA VAL A 129 6.79 -7.07 -4.73
C VAL A 129 8.24 -7.47 -4.44
N GLN A 130 8.71 -8.54 -5.07
CA GLN A 130 10.12 -8.93 -4.99
C GLN A 130 10.97 -7.93 -5.78
N HIS A 131 11.93 -7.32 -5.10
CA HIS A 131 13.20 -6.95 -5.72
C HIS A 131 14.29 -7.07 -4.64
N ASP A 132 15.14 -8.09 -4.80
CA ASP A 132 16.38 -8.21 -4.04
C ASP A 132 17.34 -7.06 -4.42
N GLU A 133 17.92 -6.40 -3.42
CA GLU A 133 19.36 -6.53 -3.18
C GLU A 133 19.72 -6.21 -1.73
N VAL A 134 20.84 -6.79 -1.27
CA VAL A 134 21.24 -6.95 0.15
C VAL A 134 22.42 -6.01 0.48
N ILE A 135 22.95 -6.07 1.73
CA ILE A 135 24.28 -5.60 2.21
C ILE A 135 24.21 -4.26 3.00
N PRO A 136 24.81 -4.13 4.21
CA PRO A 136 24.15 -4.56 5.45
C PRO A 136 24.16 -3.48 6.57
N ALA A 137 23.64 -3.82 7.75
CA ALA A 137 23.71 -2.96 8.93
C ALA A 137 25.15 -2.86 9.50
N ALA A 138 25.53 -1.65 9.93
CA ALA A 138 26.79 -1.40 10.63
C ALA A 138 26.58 -0.65 11.95
N GLN A 139 26.67 -1.43 13.03
CA GLN A 139 27.20 -1.08 14.36
C GLN A 139 26.48 -0.02 15.22
N GLU A 140 25.79 -0.55 16.23
CA GLU A 140 25.56 0.08 17.52
C GLU A 140 26.89 0.50 18.17
N PHE A 141 26.91 1.65 18.85
CA PHE A 141 27.91 1.97 19.87
C PHE A 141 27.22 1.98 21.24
N GLN A 142 27.64 1.07 22.13
CA GLN A 142 27.26 1.05 23.55
C GLN A 142 28.44 1.52 24.43
N ASN A 143 28.12 2.05 25.62
CA ASN A 143 28.98 2.17 26.81
C ASN A 143 30.15 3.20 26.70
N GLN A 144 30.67 3.86 27.75
CA GLN A 144 30.44 3.95 29.22
C GLN A 144 31.18 5.24 29.73
N ASP A 145 31.09 5.81 30.94
CA ASP A 145 30.33 5.56 32.20
C ASP A 145 30.29 6.87 33.06
N GLU A 146 29.82 6.79 34.32
CA GLU A 146 30.13 7.59 35.53
C GLU A 146 30.16 9.15 35.49
N THR A 147 29.50 9.89 36.40
CA THR A 147 29.72 9.80 37.86
C THR A 147 28.61 10.45 38.73
N GLN A 148 28.39 9.85 39.91
CA GLN A 148 28.05 10.45 41.23
C GLN A 148 26.62 10.94 41.63
N HIS A 149 26.22 10.41 42.79
CA HIS A 149 25.12 10.79 43.73
C HIS A 149 25.26 12.24 44.27
N VAL A 150 24.31 12.88 45.00
CA VAL A 150 23.52 12.47 46.21
C VAL A 150 22.20 13.30 46.36
N PRO A 151 21.26 13.00 47.30
CA PRO A 151 19.83 13.33 47.18
C PRO A 151 19.24 14.37 48.16
N VAL A 152 18.06 14.94 47.85
CA VAL A 152 17.13 15.58 48.82
C VAL A 152 15.65 15.20 48.54
N ARG A 153 14.80 15.24 49.57
CA ARG A 153 13.51 14.54 49.71
C ARG A 153 12.23 15.34 49.39
N ARG A 154 11.20 14.60 48.92
CA ARG A 154 9.73 14.72 49.19
C ARG A 154 8.96 15.97 48.69
N ARG A 155 8.00 15.73 47.80
CA ARG A 155 6.57 15.51 48.16
C ARG A 155 5.83 14.73 47.06
N ALA A 156 4.65 14.20 47.38
CA ALA A 156 4.05 13.05 46.67
C ALA A 156 2.88 13.40 45.75
N ALA A 157 2.56 12.44 44.86
CA ALA A 157 1.31 12.22 44.14
C ALA A 157 0.85 13.31 43.13
N ARG A 158 0.95 12.98 41.84
CA ARG A 158 -0.13 12.24 41.14
C ARG A 158 0.42 11.42 39.96
N GLU A 159 -0.18 10.25 39.81
CA GLU A 159 -0.12 9.27 38.73
C GLU A 159 1.05 9.29 37.73
N HIS A 160 1.91 8.30 37.97
CA HIS A 160 2.78 7.65 36.99
C HIS A 160 2.01 7.32 35.70
N VAL A 161 2.07 8.21 34.70
CA VAL A 161 1.70 7.89 33.32
C VAL A 161 2.58 6.74 32.87
N GLN A 162 2.01 5.53 32.84
CA GLN A 162 2.66 4.34 32.33
C GLN A 162 3.04 4.58 30.88
N ARG A 163 4.31 4.92 30.68
CA ARG A 163 4.93 5.09 29.37
C ARG A 163 5.37 3.72 28.85
N GLY A 164 4.41 2.80 28.81
CA GLY A 164 4.53 1.49 28.18
C GLY A 164 4.51 1.61 26.67
N ASP A 165 5.11 0.63 26.00
CA ASP A 165 5.27 0.59 24.54
C ASP A 165 3.98 0.15 23.82
N ASP A 166 2.90 0.91 24.03
CA ASP A 166 1.60 0.71 23.37
C ASP A 166 1.60 1.26 21.92
N SER A 167 2.75 1.26 21.25
CA SER A 167 2.99 1.94 19.97
C SER A 167 2.12 1.45 18.80
N ARG A 168 1.48 0.27 18.95
CA ARG A 168 0.51 -0.31 18.00
C ARG A 168 -0.86 -0.67 18.62
N ALA A 169 -1.06 -0.44 19.93
CA ALA A 169 -2.30 -0.80 20.61
C ALA A 169 -3.47 0.06 20.12
N ALA A 170 -4.66 -0.54 19.99
CA ALA A 170 -5.87 0.19 19.63
C ALA A 170 -6.55 0.73 20.90
N THR A 171 -6.62 2.05 21.04
CA THR A 171 -7.36 2.72 22.11
C THR A 171 -8.84 2.71 21.76
N THR A 172 -9.63 1.89 22.45
CA THR A 172 -11.09 1.85 22.31
C THR A 172 -11.76 2.65 23.42
N GLY A 173 -12.73 3.50 23.06
CA GLY A 173 -13.52 4.24 24.02
C GLY A 173 -14.47 5.24 23.36
N LYS A 174 -15.08 6.09 24.17
CA LYS A 174 -16.01 7.14 23.72
C LYS A 174 -15.27 8.44 23.45
N VAL A 175 -15.55 9.11 22.33
CA VAL A 175 -14.88 10.38 22.00
C VAL A 175 -15.40 11.50 22.89
N LEU A 176 -14.50 12.14 23.65
CA LEU A 176 -14.83 13.31 24.48
C LEU A 176 -14.65 14.62 23.72
N GLY A 177 -13.64 14.71 22.86
CA GLY A 177 -13.32 15.92 22.11
C GLY A 177 -12.00 15.81 21.37
N TRP A 178 -11.68 16.83 20.58
CA TRP A 178 -10.40 16.99 19.90
C TRP A 178 -10.13 18.47 19.61
N GLY A 179 -8.87 18.84 19.45
CA GLY A 179 -8.48 20.22 19.21
C GLY A 179 -6.97 20.42 19.21
N GLU A 180 -6.53 21.67 19.10
CA GLU A 180 -5.12 22.05 19.17
C GLU A 180 -4.73 22.41 20.61
N GLU A 181 -3.77 21.67 21.16
CA GLU A 181 -3.35 21.78 22.55
C GLU A 181 -1.85 22.04 22.68
N LYS A 182 -1.43 22.61 23.83
CA LYS A 182 -0.05 22.99 24.09
C LYS A 182 0.66 21.91 24.90
N PHE A 183 1.59 21.22 24.27
CA PHE A 183 2.39 20.16 24.88
C PHE A 183 3.77 20.70 25.31
N PRO A 184 4.31 20.26 26.46
CA PRO A 184 5.63 20.69 26.92
C PRO A 184 6.72 20.21 25.96
N SER A 185 7.56 21.13 25.51
CA SER A 185 8.73 20.85 24.69
C SER A 185 9.87 20.29 25.55
N ARG A 186 10.54 19.24 25.05
CA ARG A 186 11.76 18.69 25.67
C ARG A 186 13.05 19.19 25.03
N LYS A 187 12.97 20.13 24.08
CA LYS A 187 14.16 20.70 23.43
C LYS A 187 14.84 21.69 24.38
N PRO A 188 16.15 21.57 24.64
CA PRO A 188 16.86 22.46 25.59
C PRO A 188 16.89 23.92 25.10
N THR A 189 16.79 24.13 23.79
CA THR A 189 16.71 25.45 23.17
C THR A 189 15.41 25.56 22.36
N GLY A 190 14.53 26.48 22.73
CA GLY A 190 13.28 26.75 22.01
C GLY A 190 12.13 27.22 22.90
N LYS A 191 10.91 27.28 22.34
CA LYS A 191 9.69 27.58 23.10
C LYS A 191 9.41 26.46 24.11
N PRO A 192 8.97 26.77 25.36
CA PRO A 192 8.71 25.77 26.40
C PRO A 192 7.50 24.87 26.09
N PHE A 193 6.60 25.32 25.22
CA PHE A 193 5.47 24.54 24.72
C PHE A 193 5.42 24.60 23.20
N TYR A 194 4.91 23.54 22.58
CA TYR A 194 4.54 23.49 21.17
C TYR A 194 3.07 23.14 21.04
N THR A 195 2.39 23.72 20.05
CA THR A 195 1.00 23.37 19.74
C THR A 195 0.99 22.09 18.89
N SER A 196 0.06 21.19 19.16
CA SER A 196 -0.19 20.00 18.35
C SER A 196 -1.64 19.57 18.51
N PHE A 197 -2.21 18.95 17.49
CA PHE A 197 -3.55 18.41 17.55
C PHE A 197 -3.63 17.15 18.43
N ALA A 198 -4.68 17.07 19.24
CA ALA A 198 -4.95 15.98 20.17
C ALA A 198 -6.43 15.58 20.16
N MET A 199 -6.70 14.35 20.59
CA MET A 199 -8.02 13.74 20.70
C MET A 199 -8.14 13.02 22.05
N HIS A 200 -9.23 13.28 22.77
CA HIS A 200 -9.50 12.68 24.08
C HIS A 200 -10.56 11.60 23.98
N ILE A 201 -10.27 10.45 24.59
CA ILE A 201 -11.11 9.25 24.54
C ILE A 201 -11.33 8.73 25.97
N GLU A 202 -12.59 8.60 26.37
CA GLU A 202 -13.00 7.94 27.60
C GLU A 202 -12.91 6.42 27.41
N THR A 203 -11.91 5.79 28.04
CA THR A 203 -11.71 4.34 28.02
C THR A 203 -12.17 3.73 29.34
N ALA A 204 -12.26 2.40 29.42
CA ALA A 204 -12.56 1.68 30.67
C ALA A 204 -11.53 1.93 31.80
N MET A 205 -10.35 2.47 31.47
CA MET A 205 -9.30 2.87 32.43
C MET A 205 -9.27 4.39 32.70
N GLY A 206 -10.28 5.14 32.25
CA GLY A 206 -10.33 6.59 32.30
C GLY A 206 -9.95 7.26 30.97
N GLU A 207 -9.75 8.58 31.02
CA GLU A 207 -9.45 9.41 29.86
C GLU A 207 -8.05 9.16 29.29
N ARG A 208 -7.97 9.03 27.96
CA ARG A 208 -6.73 8.89 27.19
C ARG A 208 -6.63 9.99 26.15
N THR A 209 -5.59 10.80 26.26
CA THR A 209 -5.20 11.78 25.24
C THR A 209 -4.30 11.15 24.19
N LEU A 210 -4.74 11.15 22.93
CA LEU A 210 -3.94 10.77 21.77
C LEU A 210 -3.44 12.05 21.07
N GLN A 211 -2.17 12.08 20.65
CA GLN A 211 -1.53 13.28 20.11
C GLN A 211 -0.91 13.04 18.72
N GLY A 212 -1.22 13.93 17.77
CA GLY A 212 -0.51 14.03 16.49
C GLY A 212 -1.40 14.52 15.33
N GLU A 213 -0.81 15.28 14.40
CA GLU A 213 -1.54 15.90 13.27
C GLU A 213 -2.32 14.93 12.38
N GLY A 214 -1.90 13.66 12.25
CA GLY A 214 -2.64 12.66 11.47
C GLY A 214 -3.98 12.25 12.06
N LEU A 215 -4.29 12.63 13.30
CA LEU A 215 -5.64 12.49 13.85
C LEU A 215 -6.65 13.38 13.12
N LYS A 216 -6.25 14.54 12.58
CA LYS A 216 -7.13 15.41 11.77
C LYS A 216 -7.68 14.64 10.56
N ASP A 217 -6.79 14.02 9.79
CA ASP A 217 -7.13 13.21 8.62
C ASP A 217 -8.02 12.00 9.01
N ALA A 218 -7.67 11.29 10.08
CA ALA A 218 -8.38 10.09 10.51
C ALA A 218 -9.80 10.38 11.06
N ILE A 219 -9.99 11.52 11.74
CA ILE A 219 -11.32 12.01 12.15
C ILE A 219 -12.15 12.39 10.92
N ALA A 220 -11.56 13.12 9.97
CA ALA A 220 -12.23 13.50 8.73
C ALA A 220 -12.65 12.28 7.89
N GLN A 221 -11.77 11.27 7.77
CA GLN A 221 -12.03 10.04 7.01
C GLN A 221 -13.08 9.13 7.68
N SER A 222 -13.05 9.02 9.01
CA SER A 222 -14.02 8.17 9.74
C SER A 222 -15.38 8.83 9.96
N GLY A 223 -15.45 10.16 9.90
CA GLY A 223 -16.67 10.93 10.16
C GLY A 223 -17.16 10.81 11.61
N CYS A 224 -16.30 10.44 12.55
CA CYS A 224 -16.68 10.28 13.96
C CYS A 224 -17.05 11.62 14.62
N ARG A 225 -17.98 11.57 15.56
CA ARG A 225 -18.47 12.73 16.33
C ARG A 225 -18.12 12.61 17.81
N VAL A 226 -18.13 13.73 18.52
CA VAL A 226 -18.08 13.73 19.99
C VAL A 226 -19.28 12.93 20.51
N GLY A 227 -19.02 11.99 21.41
CA GLY A 227 -19.98 11.03 21.93
C GLY A 227 -20.00 9.66 21.25
N ASP A 228 -19.36 9.49 20.08
CA ASP A 228 -19.27 8.19 19.39
C ASP A 228 -18.37 7.21 20.15
N SER A 229 -18.66 5.91 20.04
CA SER A 229 -17.74 4.84 20.40
C SER A 229 -16.79 4.54 19.23
N VAL A 230 -15.49 4.59 19.48
CA VAL A 230 -14.45 4.40 18.45
C VAL A 230 -13.33 3.49 18.92
N SER A 231 -12.62 2.88 17.96
CA SER A 231 -11.32 2.25 18.12
C SER A 231 -10.30 3.06 17.32
N VAL A 232 -9.37 3.71 18.02
CA VAL A 232 -8.31 4.54 17.42
C VAL A 232 -6.97 3.83 17.53
N ARG A 233 -6.30 3.65 16.39
CA ARG A 233 -5.00 2.98 16.29
C ARG A 233 -3.98 3.89 15.63
N ARG A 234 -2.78 3.95 16.20
CA ARG A 234 -1.60 4.51 15.54
C ARG A 234 -1.08 3.51 14.50
N LEU A 235 -0.92 3.95 13.26
CA LEU A 235 -0.34 3.15 12.19
C LEU A 235 1.16 3.45 12.09
N GLU A 236 1.65 3.71 10.89
CA GLU A 236 3.06 3.98 10.62
C GLU A 236 3.39 5.49 10.55
N LYS A 237 4.68 5.79 10.33
CA LYS A 237 5.13 7.13 9.94
C LYS A 237 5.20 7.21 8.42
N ILE A 238 4.53 8.21 7.86
CA ILE A 238 4.69 8.60 6.46
C ILE A 238 5.53 9.87 6.35
N LYS A 239 6.20 10.05 5.21
CA LYS A 239 6.87 11.30 4.86
C LYS A 239 5.88 12.22 4.18
N VAL A 240 5.60 13.38 4.76
CA VAL A 240 4.74 14.41 4.15
C VAL A 240 5.56 15.64 3.76
N PRO A 241 5.20 16.35 2.68
CA PRO A 241 5.90 17.59 2.32
C PRO A 241 5.75 18.63 3.42
N ALA A 242 6.87 19.24 3.82
CA ALA A 242 6.91 20.24 4.87
C ALA A 242 6.48 21.61 4.33
N PHE A 243 5.62 22.28 5.10
CA PHE A 243 5.15 23.64 4.82
C PHE A 243 5.40 24.53 6.04
N THR A 244 5.61 25.82 5.78
CA THR A 244 5.60 26.86 6.81
C THR A 244 4.18 27.14 7.28
N ASP A 245 4.02 27.79 8.44
CA ASP A 245 2.73 28.24 8.97
C ASP A 245 1.92 29.10 7.95
N GLY A 246 2.61 29.76 7.00
CA GLY A 246 2.03 30.50 5.88
C GLY A 246 1.77 29.69 4.61
N GLY A 247 1.76 28.35 4.68
CA GLY A 247 1.43 27.45 3.57
C GLY A 247 2.49 27.34 2.47
N ARG A 248 3.68 27.94 2.63
CA ARG A 248 4.76 27.85 1.63
C ARG A 248 5.63 26.60 1.86
N PRO A 249 6.00 25.84 0.81
CA PRO A 249 6.84 24.66 0.95
C PRO A 249 8.21 25.02 1.53
N ILE A 250 8.71 24.21 2.46
CA ILE A 250 10.04 24.40 3.05
C ILE A 250 11.06 23.72 2.14
N MET A 251 11.96 24.51 1.55
CA MET A 251 13.01 24.03 0.66
C MET A 251 14.36 23.99 1.38
N LYS A 252 15.16 22.94 1.16
CA LYS A 252 16.56 22.82 1.59
C LYS A 252 17.39 22.28 0.44
N ASN A 253 18.44 22.99 0.07
CA ASN A 253 19.34 22.62 -1.06
C ASN A 253 18.58 22.36 -2.38
N GLY A 254 17.52 23.13 -2.66
CA GLY A 254 16.68 22.96 -3.85
C GLY A 254 15.66 21.81 -3.80
N GLN A 255 15.71 20.94 -2.78
CA GLN A 255 14.72 19.87 -2.57
C GLN A 255 13.69 20.28 -1.52
N GLN A 256 12.46 19.78 -1.63
CA GLN A 256 11.44 20.00 -0.60
C GLN A 256 11.74 19.14 0.62
N VAL A 257 11.72 19.75 1.81
CA VAL A 257 11.89 19.04 3.08
C VAL A 257 10.66 18.17 3.33
N LEU A 258 10.87 16.95 3.79
CA LEU A 258 9.81 16.04 4.20
C LEU A 258 9.82 15.89 5.73
N TRP A 259 8.64 15.91 6.35
CA TRP A 259 8.45 15.67 7.79
C TRP A 259 7.84 14.30 8.05
N ASP A 260 8.16 13.73 9.22
CA ASP A 260 7.49 12.54 9.73
C ASP A 260 6.08 12.92 10.22
N LYS A 261 5.03 12.41 9.57
CA LYS A 261 3.65 12.45 10.09
C LYS A 261 3.25 11.03 10.47
N TRP A 262 2.73 10.86 11.69
CA TRP A 262 2.12 9.60 12.09
C TRP A 262 0.74 9.48 11.46
N LEU A 263 0.50 8.37 10.75
CA LEU A 263 -0.81 8.00 10.26
C LEU A 263 -1.62 7.37 11.40
N TRP A 264 -2.91 7.67 11.43
CA TRP A 264 -3.86 7.15 12.41
C TRP A 264 -5.05 6.53 11.69
N SER A 265 -5.67 5.54 12.31
CA SER A 265 -6.92 4.92 11.86
C SER A 265 -7.96 5.03 12.96
N ILE A 266 -9.17 5.42 12.60
CA ILE A 266 -10.33 5.49 13.49
C ILE A 266 -11.43 4.62 12.89
N THR A 267 -11.87 3.62 13.64
CA THR A 267 -13.00 2.76 13.28
C THR A 267 -14.13 3.02 14.27
N ARG A 268 -15.31 3.40 13.78
CA ARG A 268 -16.52 3.56 14.61
C ARG A 268 -17.06 2.18 15.01
N LYS A 269 -17.59 2.05 16.22
CA LYS A 269 -18.22 0.83 16.74
C LYS A 269 -19.74 0.97 16.83
#